data_AF-W9GSA2-F1
#
_entry.id   AF-W9GSA2-F1
#
_cell.length_a   1.000
_cell.length_b   1.000
_cell.length_c   1.000
_cell.angle_alpha   90.00
_cell.angle_beta   90.00
_cell.angle_gamma   90.00
#
_symmetry.space_group_name_H-M   'P 1'
#
loop_
_entity.id
_entity.type
_entity.pdbx_description
1 polymer ?
#
loop_
_entity_poly.entity_id
_entity_poly.type
_entity_poly.pdbx_seq_one_letter_code
_entity_poly.pdbx_strand_id
1 'polypeptide(L)'
;MTTILLGPQRFTVTVTAAVRSLDVDGPIAMVNAGWLEREEDDAELAGLLDGRGRNLRLYHRLVDVMTKDTAFAKGALAFREQQEELRGFYGLRLQAAVDTVRAVRQRSSPHGLKSAALTSAVQAVRDVDRWYASQLKELYREMGRHVSVWESPVIGWHRGEIEATLDGCVAIVIAGGHVGVLLQAFRLFSLELPEELPVVAWSAGAMALTERVVLFHDFTHQEVTAPEFHDHGLGRLPGIIALPHARRRLHLDDPQRLALLARRFPRKQLVLLDEGTVLLFPTADSPAPPGARVIAHDGTIETVDDDGGEAG
;
A
#
# COMPACT_ATOMS: atom_id res chain seq x y z
N MET A 1 16.83 6.10 7.53
CA MET A 1 15.71 5.69 6.66
C MET A 1 14.84 6.87 6.26
N THR A 2 15.12 7.47 5.10
CA THR A 2 14.29 8.56 4.55
C THR A 2 13.23 7.99 3.59
N THR A 3 11.98 8.42 3.75
CA THR A 3 10.88 8.08 2.83
C THR A 3 10.07 9.31 2.48
N ILE A 4 9.78 9.53 1.21
CA ILE A 4 8.87 10.59 0.75
C ILE A 4 7.64 9.95 0.12
N LEU A 5 6.47 10.22 0.68
CA LEU A 5 5.19 9.85 0.09
C LEU A 5 4.63 11.03 -0.69
N LEU A 6 4.25 10.79 -1.95
CA LEU A 6 3.65 11.79 -2.81
C LEU A 6 2.20 11.48 -3.14
N GLY A 7 1.47 12.54 -3.42
CA GLY A 7 0.21 12.51 -4.14
C GLY A 7 0.34 11.95 -5.57
N PRO A 8 -0.78 11.82 -6.28
CA PRO A 8 -0.80 11.39 -7.68
C PRO A 8 0.02 12.32 -8.60
N GLN A 9 0.82 11.72 -9.50
CA GLN A 9 1.77 12.42 -10.36
C GLN A 9 1.27 12.72 -11.78
N ARG A 10 -0.04 12.64 -12.05
CA ARG A 10 -0.59 12.79 -13.43
C ARG A 10 -0.86 14.25 -13.83
N PHE A 11 -1.42 15.03 -12.92
CA PHE A 11 -1.87 16.40 -13.19
C PHE A 11 -0.98 17.43 -12.49
N THR A 12 -0.56 17.12 -11.27
CA THR A 12 0.46 17.88 -10.53
C THR A 12 1.66 16.98 -10.31
N VAL A 13 2.78 17.29 -10.97
CA VAL A 13 4.03 16.51 -10.88
C VAL A 13 4.92 17.10 -9.78
N THR A 14 5.17 16.32 -8.73
CA THR A 14 6.00 16.72 -7.58
C THR A 14 7.25 15.84 -7.39
N VAL A 15 7.34 14.70 -8.08
CA VAL A 15 8.46 13.76 -7.96
C VAL A 15 9.82 14.40 -8.27
N THR A 16 9.91 15.27 -9.28
CA THR A 16 11.16 15.97 -9.62
C THR A 16 11.66 16.83 -8.47
N ALA A 17 10.77 17.62 -7.86
CA ALA A 17 11.13 18.46 -6.72
C ALA A 17 11.50 17.61 -5.48
N ALA A 18 10.75 16.54 -5.22
CA ALA A 18 11.01 15.63 -4.11
C ALA A 18 12.38 14.95 -4.24
N VAL A 19 12.72 14.44 -5.43
CA VAL A 19 14.03 13.82 -5.66
C VAL A 19 15.16 14.84 -5.56
N ARG A 20 14.98 16.06 -6.07
CA ARG A 20 15.98 17.14 -5.93
C ARG A 20 16.19 17.54 -4.47
N SER A 21 15.15 17.49 -3.62
CA SER A 21 15.29 17.79 -2.19
C SER A 21 16.11 16.77 -1.40
N LEU A 22 16.39 15.59 -1.96
CA LEU A 22 17.25 14.59 -1.32
C LEU A 22 18.75 14.93 -1.44
N ASP A 23 19.12 15.87 -2.31
CA ASP A 23 20.51 16.29 -2.56
C ASP A 23 21.45 15.11 -2.89
N VAL A 24 20.94 14.14 -3.66
CA VAL A 24 21.69 12.94 -4.08
C VAL A 24 22.12 13.05 -5.53
N ASP A 25 23.40 12.76 -5.77
CA ASP A 25 24.00 12.66 -7.11
C ASP A 25 24.33 11.20 -7.42
N GLY A 26 23.85 10.70 -8.57
CA GLY A 26 23.95 9.30 -8.95
C GLY A 26 22.66 8.70 -9.54
N PRO A 27 22.71 7.43 -9.96
CA PRO A 27 21.58 6.74 -10.58
C PRO A 27 20.45 6.46 -9.59
N ILE A 28 19.21 6.43 -10.09
CA ILE A 28 18.00 6.24 -9.28
C ILE A 28 17.28 4.99 -9.76
N ALA A 29 17.10 3.99 -8.90
CA ALA A 29 16.33 2.81 -9.24
C ALA A 29 14.85 3.18 -9.40
N MET A 30 14.22 2.74 -10.50
CA MET A 30 12.80 2.94 -10.75
C MET A 30 12.06 1.61 -10.67
N VAL A 31 10.97 1.60 -9.93
CA VAL A 31 10.03 0.49 -9.83
C VAL A 31 8.65 0.95 -10.28
N ASN A 32 8.25 0.54 -11.49
CA ASN A 32 6.95 0.85 -12.08
C ASN A 32 6.20 -0.42 -12.53
N ALA A 33 6.48 -1.57 -11.92
CA ALA A 33 5.84 -2.86 -12.21
C ALA A 33 4.30 -2.83 -12.15
N GLY A 34 3.72 -1.91 -11.37
CA GLY A 34 2.28 -1.68 -11.36
C GLY A 34 1.70 -1.15 -12.69
N TRP A 35 2.54 -0.72 -13.65
CA TRP A 35 2.12 -0.28 -14.98
C TRP A 35 1.88 -1.43 -15.94
N LEU A 36 2.22 -2.66 -15.52
CA LEU A 36 1.97 -3.89 -16.26
C LEU A 36 2.62 -3.83 -17.65
N GLU A 37 1.85 -4.04 -18.71
CA GLU A 37 2.32 -4.05 -20.09
C GLU A 37 2.95 -2.71 -20.52
N ARG A 38 2.66 -1.62 -19.79
CA ARG A 38 3.26 -0.29 -20.02
C ARG A 38 4.49 -0.01 -19.16
N GLU A 39 5.05 -1.01 -18.47
CA GLU A 39 6.25 -0.84 -17.63
C GLU A 39 7.44 -0.26 -18.43
N GLU A 40 7.54 -0.62 -19.72
CA GLU A 40 8.58 -0.13 -20.63
C GLU A 40 8.38 1.30 -21.13
N ASP A 41 7.17 1.87 -20.98
CA ASP A 41 6.85 3.24 -21.35
C ASP A 41 7.37 4.25 -20.29
N ASP A 42 8.62 4.09 -19.85
CA ASP A 42 9.21 4.81 -18.71
C ASP A 42 9.93 6.11 -19.06
N ALA A 43 9.99 6.48 -20.34
CA ALA A 43 10.73 7.65 -20.82
C ALA A 43 10.30 8.97 -20.15
N GLU A 44 9.00 9.15 -19.90
CA GLU A 44 8.48 10.32 -19.19
C GLU A 44 9.02 10.36 -17.75
N LEU A 45 8.92 9.24 -17.03
CA LEU A 45 9.42 9.14 -15.66
C LEU A 45 10.94 9.30 -15.59
N ALA A 46 11.69 8.70 -16.52
CA ALA A 46 13.14 8.87 -16.62
C ALA A 46 13.52 10.35 -16.85
N GLY A 47 12.75 11.06 -17.69
CA GLY A 47 12.90 12.50 -17.91
C GLY A 47 12.66 13.32 -16.64
N LEU A 48 11.66 12.97 -15.84
CA LEU A 48 11.39 13.62 -14.54
C LEU A 48 12.50 13.42 -13.50
N LEU A 49 13.36 12.42 -13.71
CA LEU A 49 14.54 12.10 -12.89
C LEU A 49 15.85 12.57 -13.54
N ASP A 50 15.77 13.54 -14.45
CA ASP A 50 16.92 14.13 -15.16
C ASP A 50 17.75 13.07 -15.92
N GLY A 51 17.11 12.00 -16.41
CA GLY A 51 17.75 10.91 -17.15
C GLY A 51 18.53 9.92 -16.28
N ARG A 52 18.48 10.05 -14.95
CA ARG A 52 19.22 9.19 -13.99
C ARG A 52 18.48 7.89 -13.63
N GLY A 53 17.25 7.74 -14.10
CA GLY A 53 16.40 6.58 -13.82
C GLY A 53 16.93 5.27 -14.41
N ARG A 54 16.97 4.22 -13.58
CA ARG A 54 17.30 2.84 -13.96
C ARG A 54 16.11 1.94 -13.62
N ASN A 55 15.35 1.55 -14.64
CA ASN A 55 14.17 0.72 -14.42
C ASN A 55 14.57 -0.72 -14.08
N LEU A 56 14.06 -1.24 -12.96
CA LEU A 56 14.28 -2.62 -12.53
C LEU A 56 13.47 -3.64 -13.35
N ARG A 57 12.42 -3.19 -14.06
CA ARG A 57 11.59 -3.98 -14.98
C ARG A 57 11.01 -5.24 -14.33
N LEU A 58 10.49 -5.10 -13.11
CA LEU A 58 10.07 -6.25 -12.31
C LEU A 58 8.84 -6.95 -12.91
N TYR A 59 7.93 -6.24 -13.57
CA TYR A 59 6.79 -6.88 -14.23
C TYR A 59 7.23 -7.69 -15.45
N HIS A 60 8.08 -7.13 -16.31
CA HIS A 60 8.67 -7.86 -17.44
C HIS A 60 9.38 -9.13 -16.96
N ARG A 61 10.19 -9.03 -15.89
CA ARG A 61 10.86 -10.19 -15.29
C ARG A 61 9.87 -11.20 -14.72
N LEU A 62 8.77 -10.76 -14.09
CA LEU A 62 7.70 -11.64 -13.62
C LEU A 62 7.07 -12.42 -14.79
N VAL A 63 6.79 -11.76 -15.91
CA VAL A 63 6.26 -12.42 -17.13
C VAL A 63 7.27 -13.41 -17.70
N ASP A 64 8.56 -13.09 -17.70
CA ASP A 64 9.63 -13.99 -18.17
C ASP A 64 9.74 -15.24 -17.30
N VAL A 65 9.65 -15.09 -15.97
CA VAL A 65 9.59 -16.22 -15.02
C VAL A 65 8.36 -17.09 -15.31
N MET A 66 7.17 -16.50 -15.44
CA MET A 66 5.94 -17.23 -15.74
C MET A 66 6.03 -18.01 -17.07
N THR A 67 6.82 -17.51 -18.02
CA THR A 67 7.02 -18.15 -19.32
C THR A 67 8.03 -19.30 -19.25
N LYS A 68 9.14 -19.10 -18.55
CA LYS A 68 10.28 -20.03 -18.52
C LYS A 68 10.20 -21.09 -17.42
N ASP A 69 9.51 -20.79 -16.32
CA ASP A 69 9.34 -21.69 -15.18
C ASP A 69 7.87 -22.16 -15.06
N THR A 70 7.59 -23.28 -15.70
CA THR A 70 6.23 -23.85 -15.72
C THR A 70 5.73 -24.33 -14.35
N ALA A 71 6.64 -24.71 -13.45
CA ALA A 71 6.28 -25.13 -12.09
C ALA A 71 5.84 -23.91 -11.27
N PHE A 72 6.61 -22.83 -11.33
CA PHE A 72 6.22 -21.56 -10.75
C PHE A 72 4.89 -21.05 -11.32
N ALA A 73 4.74 -21.08 -12.65
CA ALA A 73 3.53 -20.57 -13.31
C ALA A 73 2.25 -21.29 -12.84
N LYS A 74 2.30 -22.62 -12.72
CA LYS A 74 1.18 -23.42 -12.20
C LYS A 74 0.86 -23.07 -10.75
N GLY A 75 1.88 -22.95 -9.90
CA GLY A 75 1.68 -22.58 -8.50
C GLY A 75 1.15 -21.15 -8.33
N ALA A 76 1.62 -20.19 -9.13
CA ALA A 76 1.12 -18.82 -9.13
C ALA A 76 -0.33 -18.71 -9.63
N LEU A 77 -0.75 -19.57 -10.57
CA LEU A 77 -2.15 -19.67 -10.97
C LEU A 77 -3.02 -20.21 -9.83
N ALA A 78 -2.65 -21.36 -9.25
CA ALA A 78 -3.39 -21.96 -8.14
C ALA A 78 -3.51 -21.01 -6.94
N PHE A 79 -2.41 -20.33 -6.60
CA PHE A 79 -2.41 -19.31 -5.55
C PHE A 79 -3.41 -18.17 -5.82
N ARG A 80 -3.47 -17.66 -7.06
CA ARG A 80 -4.42 -16.59 -7.42
C ARG A 80 -5.87 -17.04 -7.30
N GLU A 81 -6.19 -18.25 -7.75
CA GLU A 81 -7.55 -18.83 -7.63
C GLU A 81 -7.96 -18.95 -6.15
N GLN A 82 -7.09 -19.48 -5.30
CA GLN A 82 -7.33 -19.60 -3.86
C GLN A 82 -7.43 -18.23 -3.17
N GLN A 83 -6.61 -17.26 -3.58
CA GLN A 83 -6.66 -15.90 -3.04
C GLN A 83 -7.96 -15.19 -3.42
N GLU A 84 -8.45 -15.38 -4.64
CA GLU A 84 -9.73 -14.82 -5.11
C GLU A 84 -10.91 -15.42 -4.33
N GLU A 85 -10.94 -16.74 -4.14
CA GLU A 85 -11.95 -17.41 -3.31
C GLU A 85 -11.93 -16.91 -1.86
N LEU A 86 -10.74 -16.84 -1.25
CA LEU A 86 -10.57 -16.31 0.11
C LEU A 86 -11.06 -14.85 0.21
N ARG A 87 -10.75 -14.02 -0.80
CA ARG A 87 -11.24 -12.64 -0.86
C ARG A 87 -12.77 -12.59 -0.98
N GLY A 88 -13.38 -13.48 -1.76
CA GLY A 88 -14.84 -13.60 -1.85
C GLY A 88 -15.50 -13.83 -0.50
N PHE A 89 -15.02 -14.81 0.27
CA PHE A 89 -15.51 -15.07 1.63
C PHE A 89 -15.24 -13.90 2.59
N TYR A 90 -14.09 -13.26 2.47
CA TYR A 90 -13.77 -12.06 3.24
C TYR A 90 -14.73 -10.91 2.96
N GLY A 91 -14.99 -10.62 1.69
CA GLY A 91 -15.89 -9.56 1.27
C GLY A 91 -17.29 -9.71 1.84
N LEU A 92 -17.86 -10.92 1.74
CA LEU A 92 -19.18 -11.24 2.31
C LEU A 92 -19.22 -10.99 3.83
N ARG A 93 -18.21 -11.49 4.56
CA ARG A 93 -18.14 -11.33 6.03
C ARG A 93 -17.92 -9.87 6.43
N LEU A 94 -17.08 -9.15 5.69
CA LEU A 94 -16.77 -7.74 5.94
C LEU A 94 -18.03 -6.89 5.75
N GLN A 95 -18.76 -7.09 4.65
CA GLN A 95 -19.97 -6.32 4.35
C GLN A 95 -21.02 -6.53 5.44
N ALA A 96 -21.28 -7.78 5.86
CA ALA A 96 -22.21 -8.07 6.95
C ALA A 96 -21.80 -7.43 8.28
N ALA A 97 -20.51 -7.43 8.63
CA ALA A 97 -20.00 -6.80 9.85
C ALA A 97 -20.16 -5.27 9.80
N VAL A 98 -19.90 -4.64 8.65
CA VAL A 98 -20.09 -3.20 8.43
C VAL A 98 -21.56 -2.80 8.49
N ASP A 99 -22.46 -3.59 7.91
CA ASP A 99 -23.90 -3.35 7.99
C ASP A 99 -24.42 -3.48 9.42
N THR A 100 -23.84 -4.38 10.21
CA THR A 100 -24.12 -4.47 11.66
C THR A 100 -23.73 -3.18 12.39
N VAL A 101 -22.56 -2.60 12.08
CA VAL A 101 -22.15 -1.31 12.65
C VAL A 101 -23.16 -0.21 12.31
N ARG A 102 -23.60 -0.14 11.04
CA ARG A 102 -24.60 0.84 10.58
C ARG A 102 -25.93 0.66 11.33
N ALA A 103 -26.42 -0.58 11.43
CA ALA A 103 -27.68 -0.90 12.12
C ALA A 103 -27.64 -0.54 13.61
N VAL A 104 -26.57 -0.90 14.32
CA VAL A 104 -26.37 -0.58 15.75
C VAL A 104 -26.35 0.93 15.97
N ARG A 105 -25.71 1.69 15.08
CA ARG A 105 -25.63 3.14 15.16
C ARG A 105 -27.01 3.81 15.06
N GLN A 106 -27.83 3.34 14.13
CA GLN A 106 -29.18 3.88 13.87
C GLN A 106 -30.20 3.47 14.94
N ARG A 107 -29.96 2.39 15.69
CA ARG A 107 -30.89 1.87 16.70
C ARG A 107 -31.07 2.84 17.89
N SER A 108 -32.30 3.07 18.35
CA SER A 108 -32.57 3.79 19.60
C SER A 108 -32.03 3.02 20.81
N SER A 109 -31.46 3.73 21.78
CA SER A 109 -30.91 3.12 23.00
C SER A 109 -31.33 3.88 24.26
N PRO A 110 -32.58 3.69 24.72
CA PRO A 110 -33.11 4.39 25.89
C PRO A 110 -32.31 4.14 27.17
N HIS A 111 -31.63 2.99 27.24
CA HIS A 111 -30.83 2.58 28.40
C HIS A 111 -29.32 2.81 28.21
N GLY A 112 -28.90 3.59 27.21
CA GLY A 112 -27.49 3.99 27.05
C GLY A 112 -26.50 2.91 26.57
N LEU A 113 -26.97 1.73 26.18
CA LEU A 113 -26.12 0.59 25.76
C LEU A 113 -25.48 0.75 24.36
N LYS A 114 -25.84 1.80 23.59
CA LYS A 114 -25.37 2.00 22.21
C LYS A 114 -23.85 2.05 22.09
N SER A 115 -23.16 2.74 23.00
CA SER A 115 -21.70 2.91 22.92
C SER A 115 -20.97 1.56 23.02
N ALA A 116 -21.34 0.74 24.01
CA ALA A 116 -20.79 -0.60 24.19
C ALA A 116 -21.09 -1.50 22.97
N ALA A 117 -22.33 -1.49 22.49
CA ALA A 117 -22.73 -2.25 21.30
C ALA A 117 -21.95 -1.81 20.04
N LEU A 118 -21.74 -0.51 19.84
CA LEU A 118 -20.98 0.02 18.70
C LEU A 118 -19.51 -0.38 18.77
N THR A 119 -18.90 -0.34 19.96
CA THR A 119 -17.52 -0.81 20.17
C THR A 119 -17.39 -2.30 19.84
N SER A 120 -18.34 -3.13 20.28
CA SER A 120 -18.36 -4.56 19.94
C SER A 120 -18.56 -4.80 18.43
N ALA A 121 -19.43 -4.03 17.77
CA ALA A 121 -19.66 -4.16 16.34
C ALA A 121 -18.41 -3.76 15.52
N VAL A 122 -17.71 -2.70 15.91
CA VAL A 122 -16.42 -2.33 15.30
C VAL A 122 -15.35 -3.39 15.55
N GLN A 123 -15.34 -4.01 16.74
CA GLN A 123 -14.41 -5.11 17.03
C GLN A 123 -14.67 -6.31 16.12
N ALA A 124 -15.93 -6.64 15.81
CA ALA A 124 -16.27 -7.70 14.87
C ALA A 124 -15.70 -7.44 13.45
N VAL A 125 -15.72 -6.19 12.97
CA VAL A 125 -15.07 -5.81 11.69
C VAL A 125 -13.57 -6.11 11.74
N ARG A 126 -12.90 -5.73 12.83
CA ARG A 126 -11.45 -5.99 13.01
C ARG A 126 -11.14 -7.48 13.10
N ASP A 127 -12.04 -8.28 13.68
CA ASP A 127 -11.86 -9.73 13.79
C ASP A 127 -12.00 -10.42 12.42
N VAL A 128 -12.86 -9.91 11.54
CA VAL A 128 -12.93 -10.34 10.12
C VAL A 128 -11.61 -10.06 9.40
N ASP A 129 -11.02 -8.87 9.58
CA ASP A 129 -9.70 -8.56 9.00
C ASP A 129 -8.60 -9.46 9.53
N ARG A 130 -8.60 -9.71 10.85
CA ARG A 130 -7.58 -10.55 11.49
C ARG A 130 -7.66 -11.99 10.98
N TRP A 131 -8.87 -12.50 10.80
CA TRP A 131 -9.08 -13.81 10.17
C TRP A 131 -8.55 -13.83 8.74
N TYR A 132 -8.91 -12.86 7.90
CA TYR A 132 -8.44 -12.84 6.51
C TYR A 132 -6.91 -12.73 6.43
N ALA A 133 -6.29 -11.86 7.23
CA ALA A 133 -4.84 -11.73 7.30
C ALA A 133 -4.16 -13.05 7.73
N SER A 134 -4.75 -13.81 8.66
CA SER A 134 -4.19 -15.10 9.07
C SER A 134 -4.31 -16.16 7.99
N GLN A 135 -5.44 -16.20 7.27
CA GLN A 135 -5.63 -17.12 6.13
C GLN A 135 -4.70 -16.77 4.97
N LEU A 136 -4.54 -15.49 4.63
CA LEU A 136 -3.63 -15.05 3.58
C LEU A 136 -2.17 -15.42 3.91
N LYS A 137 -1.77 -15.30 5.19
CA LYS A 137 -0.46 -15.75 5.65
C LYS A 137 -0.25 -17.26 5.50
N GLU A 138 -1.27 -18.07 5.78
CA GLU A 138 -1.19 -19.52 5.53
C GLU A 138 -1.06 -19.80 4.04
N LEU A 139 -1.86 -19.14 3.20
CA LEU A 139 -1.84 -19.31 1.75
C LEU A 139 -0.45 -19.01 1.16
N TYR A 140 0.20 -17.93 1.60
CA TYR A 140 1.59 -17.65 1.21
C TYR A 140 2.57 -18.73 1.66
N ARG A 141 2.39 -19.27 2.87
CA ARG A 141 3.25 -20.34 3.39
C ARG A 141 3.06 -21.64 2.60
N GLU A 142 1.83 -21.97 2.24
CA GLU A 142 1.50 -23.13 1.41
C GLU A 142 2.11 -22.99 0.01
N MET A 143 1.97 -21.82 -0.63
CA MET A 143 2.60 -21.55 -1.92
C MET A 143 4.12 -21.78 -1.86
N GLY A 144 4.79 -21.24 -0.83
CA GLY A 144 6.24 -21.40 -0.65
C GLY A 144 6.70 -22.85 -0.38
N ARG A 145 5.81 -23.73 0.10
CA ARG A 145 6.11 -25.17 0.26
C ARG A 145 5.99 -25.94 -1.05
N HIS A 146 5.05 -25.56 -1.91
CA HIS A 146 4.77 -26.27 -3.17
C HIS A 146 5.62 -25.77 -4.34
N VAL A 147 6.00 -24.50 -4.30
CA VAL A 147 6.85 -23.86 -5.31
C VAL A 147 8.14 -23.44 -4.64
N SER A 148 9.23 -24.16 -4.92
CA SER A 148 10.55 -23.75 -4.43
C SER A 148 11.08 -22.58 -5.28
N VAL A 149 10.60 -21.37 -4.96
CA VAL A 149 11.08 -20.10 -5.55
C VAL A 149 12.60 -19.97 -5.40
N TRP A 150 13.18 -20.58 -4.37
CA TRP A 150 14.61 -20.57 -4.07
C TRP A 150 15.43 -21.52 -4.93
N GLU A 151 14.81 -22.55 -5.52
CA GLU A 151 15.48 -23.50 -6.40
C GLU A 151 15.36 -23.12 -7.88
N SER A 152 14.48 -22.16 -8.23
CA SER A 152 14.29 -21.74 -9.61
C SER A 152 15.51 -20.97 -10.14
N PRO A 153 16.24 -21.50 -11.16
CA PRO A 153 17.40 -20.81 -11.72
C PRO A 153 17.02 -19.50 -12.43
N VAL A 154 15.81 -19.43 -13.01
CA VAL A 154 15.31 -18.25 -13.72
C VAL A 154 15.06 -17.10 -12.74
N ILE A 155 14.42 -17.41 -11.61
CA ILE A 155 14.18 -16.42 -10.55
C ILE A 155 15.52 -15.97 -9.96
N GLY A 156 16.41 -16.91 -9.64
CA GLY A 156 17.75 -16.60 -9.13
C GLY A 156 18.55 -15.69 -10.07
N TRP A 157 18.52 -15.97 -11.37
CA TRP A 157 19.16 -15.13 -12.39
C TRP A 157 18.59 -13.70 -12.39
N HIS A 158 17.27 -13.54 -12.41
CA HIS A 158 16.66 -12.21 -12.37
C HIS A 158 16.98 -11.45 -11.08
N ARG A 159 17.05 -12.14 -9.94
CA ARG A 159 17.46 -11.52 -8.67
C ARG A 159 18.86 -10.91 -8.76
N GLY A 160 19.82 -11.65 -9.34
CA GLY A 160 21.18 -11.13 -9.56
C GLY A 160 21.22 -9.94 -10.51
N GLU A 161 20.43 -9.95 -11.60
CA GLU A 161 20.32 -8.81 -12.52
C GLU A 161 19.70 -7.57 -11.87
N ILE A 162 18.70 -7.76 -11.00
CA ILE A 162 18.07 -6.68 -10.23
C ILE A 162 19.08 -6.11 -9.24
N GLU A 163 19.78 -6.95 -8.49
CA GLU A 163 20.82 -6.55 -7.54
C GLU A 163 21.92 -5.75 -8.25
N ALA A 164 22.43 -6.23 -9.39
CA ALA A 164 23.42 -5.52 -10.19
C ALA A 164 22.92 -4.17 -10.74
N THR A 165 21.62 -4.03 -11.01
CA THR A 165 21.04 -2.74 -11.44
C THR A 165 20.84 -1.79 -10.26
N LEU A 166 20.51 -2.33 -9.08
CA LEU A 166 20.33 -1.57 -7.85
C LEU A 166 21.67 -1.12 -7.27
N ASP A 167 22.74 -1.87 -7.49
CA ASP A 167 24.09 -1.53 -7.06
C ASP A 167 24.51 -0.15 -7.59
N GLY A 168 25.05 0.68 -6.71
CA GLY A 168 25.41 2.07 -7.00
C GLY A 168 24.23 3.05 -7.16
N CYS A 169 22.97 2.62 -7.04
CA CYS A 169 21.84 3.56 -7.00
C CYS A 169 21.82 4.33 -5.68
N VAL A 170 21.52 5.63 -5.75
CA VAL A 170 21.52 6.56 -4.61
C VAL A 170 20.13 6.86 -4.07
N ALA A 171 19.09 6.41 -4.77
CA ALA A 171 17.69 6.51 -4.34
C ALA A 171 16.84 5.47 -5.06
N ILE A 172 15.64 5.20 -4.53
CA ILE A 172 14.64 4.34 -5.14
C ILE A 172 13.35 5.11 -5.32
N VAL A 173 12.78 5.03 -6.52
CA VAL A 173 11.48 5.62 -6.86
C VAL A 173 10.48 4.50 -7.17
N ILE A 174 9.33 4.51 -6.48
CA ILE A 174 8.27 3.50 -6.65
C ILE A 174 6.98 4.16 -7.15
N ALA A 175 6.63 3.87 -8.39
CA ALA A 175 5.50 4.47 -9.05
C ALA A 175 4.14 3.88 -8.61
N GLY A 176 3.07 4.58 -9.02
CA GLY A 176 1.70 4.06 -8.93
C GLY A 176 1.43 2.90 -9.90
N GLY A 177 0.17 2.43 -9.94
CA GLY A 177 -0.26 1.32 -10.79
C GLY A 177 -1.08 0.30 -10.02
N HIS A 178 -0.99 -0.98 -10.39
CA HIS A 178 -1.63 -2.08 -9.67
C HIS A 178 -0.80 -2.53 -8.46
N VAL A 179 -1.29 -2.27 -7.23
CA VAL A 179 -0.55 -2.58 -5.99
C VAL A 179 -0.32 -4.08 -5.76
N GLY A 180 -1.28 -4.94 -6.12
CA GLY A 180 -1.12 -6.40 -5.99
C GLY A 180 0.06 -6.95 -6.80
N VAL A 181 0.14 -6.61 -8.10
CA VAL A 181 1.27 -6.97 -8.97
C VAL A 181 2.59 -6.38 -8.48
N LEU A 182 2.57 -5.13 -8.01
CA LEU A 182 3.75 -4.50 -7.41
C LEU A 182 4.27 -5.35 -6.23
N LEU A 183 3.43 -5.65 -5.25
CA LEU A 183 3.79 -6.47 -4.08
C LEU A 183 4.22 -7.89 -4.46
N GLN A 184 3.54 -8.50 -5.44
CA GLN A 184 3.90 -9.81 -5.96
C GLN A 184 5.32 -9.79 -6.54
N ALA A 185 5.65 -8.79 -7.35
CA ALA A 185 6.96 -8.65 -7.96
C ALA A 185 8.06 -8.42 -6.89
N PHE A 186 7.81 -7.53 -5.92
CA PHE A 186 8.71 -7.32 -4.78
C PHE A 186 9.02 -8.63 -4.03
N ARG A 187 7.99 -9.43 -3.73
CA ARG A 187 8.15 -10.71 -3.01
C ARG A 187 8.83 -11.78 -3.85
N LEU A 188 8.48 -11.90 -5.13
CA LEU A 188 9.08 -12.89 -6.02
C LEU A 188 10.59 -12.68 -6.15
N PHE A 189 11.01 -11.43 -6.36
CA PHE A 189 12.41 -11.09 -6.54
C PHE A 189 13.14 -10.79 -5.22
N SER A 190 12.48 -10.96 -4.07
CA SER A 190 13.06 -10.65 -2.76
C SER A 190 13.73 -9.26 -2.74
N LEU A 191 13.11 -8.28 -3.37
CA LEU A 191 13.68 -6.94 -3.48
C LEU A 191 13.56 -6.24 -2.12
N GLU A 192 14.68 -6.16 -1.42
CA GLU A 192 14.79 -5.41 -0.17
C GLU A 192 14.99 -3.92 -0.48
N LEU A 193 14.43 -3.06 0.36
CA LEU A 193 14.63 -1.61 0.27
C LEU A 193 15.62 -1.21 1.36
N PRO A 194 16.90 -0.94 1.05
CA PRO A 194 17.90 -0.59 2.05
C PRO A 194 17.44 0.60 2.90
N GLU A 195 17.78 0.57 4.19
CA GLU A 195 17.34 1.62 5.12
C GLU A 195 18.06 2.95 4.85
N GLU A 196 19.29 2.88 4.37
CA GLU A 196 20.15 4.00 4.01
C GLU A 196 19.69 4.70 2.73
N LEU A 197 19.07 3.98 1.79
CA LEU A 197 18.61 4.55 0.54
C LEU A 197 17.30 5.32 0.74
N PRO A 198 17.21 6.60 0.33
CA PRO A 198 15.96 7.32 0.34
C PRO A 198 14.98 6.71 -0.68
N VAL A 199 13.72 6.59 -0.28
CA VAL A 199 12.65 6.05 -1.13
C VAL A 199 11.59 7.11 -1.39
N VAL A 200 11.25 7.35 -2.64
CA VAL A 200 10.14 8.24 -3.05
C VAL A 200 9.05 7.40 -3.68
N ALA A 201 7.81 7.51 -3.20
CA ALA A 201 6.71 6.69 -3.71
C ALA A 201 5.38 7.43 -3.79
N TRP A 202 4.52 7.04 -4.74
CA TRP A 202 3.18 7.60 -4.88
C TRP A 202 2.14 6.54 -5.22
N SER A 203 0.87 6.86 -4.95
CA SER A 203 -0.26 5.98 -5.30
C SER A 203 -0.03 4.55 -4.78
N ALA A 204 -0.05 3.53 -5.65
CA ALA A 204 0.21 2.14 -5.26
C ALA A 204 1.58 1.91 -4.62
N GLY A 205 2.63 2.62 -5.06
CA GLY A 205 3.94 2.58 -4.42
C GLY A 205 3.88 3.07 -2.97
N ALA A 206 3.18 4.17 -2.72
CA ALA A 206 2.99 4.69 -1.37
C ALA A 206 2.21 3.70 -0.48
N MET A 207 1.18 3.06 -1.02
CA MET A 207 0.45 1.99 -0.31
C MET A 207 1.37 0.81 0.01
N ALA A 208 2.19 0.37 -0.95
CA ALA A 208 3.10 -0.75 -0.79
C ALA A 208 4.16 -0.50 0.29
N LEU A 209 4.58 0.75 0.55
CA LEU A 209 5.54 1.05 1.62
C LEU A 209 4.97 0.92 3.04
N THR A 210 3.65 0.88 3.20
CA THR A 210 3.02 0.75 4.52
C THR A 210 2.96 -0.71 4.98
N GLU A 211 2.69 -0.96 6.27
CA GLU A 211 2.47 -2.33 6.76
C GLU A 211 1.16 -2.93 6.22
N ARG A 212 0.13 -2.10 5.98
CA ARG A 212 -1.20 -2.55 5.60
C ARG A 212 -1.70 -1.85 4.36
N VAL A 213 -1.92 -2.63 3.31
CA VAL A 213 -2.53 -2.14 2.07
C VAL A 213 -4.04 -2.26 2.18
N VAL A 214 -4.73 -1.13 2.06
CA VAL A 214 -6.20 -1.05 2.08
C VAL A 214 -6.67 -0.59 0.72
N LEU A 215 -7.52 -1.37 0.05
CA LEU A 215 -8.20 -0.95 -1.17
C LEU A 215 -9.50 -0.25 -0.81
N PHE A 216 -9.77 0.86 -1.47
CA PHE A 216 -10.96 1.66 -1.21
C PHE A 216 -11.39 2.37 -2.49
N HIS A 217 -12.70 2.34 -2.74
CA HIS A 217 -13.33 3.17 -3.74
C HIS A 217 -14.82 3.27 -3.43
N ASP A 218 -15.24 4.35 -2.80
CA ASP A 218 -16.60 4.50 -2.30
C ASP A 218 -17.63 4.71 -3.42
N PHE A 219 -17.17 5.21 -4.57
CA PHE A 219 -18.00 5.54 -5.73
C PHE A 219 -18.12 4.42 -6.78
N THR A 220 -17.58 3.21 -6.53
CA THR A 220 -17.72 2.08 -7.45
C THR A 220 -18.93 1.21 -7.06
N HIS A 221 -19.57 0.61 -8.06
CA HIS A 221 -20.64 -0.37 -7.86
C HIS A 221 -20.05 -1.74 -7.54
N GLN A 222 -19.40 -1.87 -6.38
CA GLN A 222 -18.87 -3.14 -5.89
C GLN A 222 -19.87 -3.83 -4.95
N GLU A 223 -19.83 -5.16 -4.92
CA GLU A 223 -20.61 -5.97 -3.98
C GLU A 223 -20.25 -5.65 -2.52
N VAL A 224 -18.98 -5.33 -2.27
CA VAL A 224 -18.46 -4.87 -0.99
C VAL A 224 -18.31 -3.36 -1.05
N THR A 225 -19.09 -2.65 -0.23
CA THR A 225 -19.10 -1.19 -0.17
C THR A 225 -18.05 -0.63 0.77
N ALA A 226 -17.44 -1.46 1.61
CA ALA A 226 -16.45 -1.05 2.60
C ALA A 226 -15.03 -1.14 2.02
N PRO A 227 -14.09 -0.27 2.45
CA PRO A 227 -12.67 -0.47 2.18
C PRO A 227 -12.24 -1.90 2.55
N GLU A 228 -11.39 -2.53 1.77
CA GLU A 228 -10.93 -3.91 1.97
C GLU A 228 -9.47 -3.89 2.43
N PHE A 229 -9.14 -4.63 3.50
CA PHE A 229 -7.75 -4.95 3.78
C PHE A 229 -7.30 -5.96 2.72
N HIS A 230 -6.31 -5.59 1.92
CA HIS A 230 -5.89 -6.36 0.76
C HIS A 230 -4.74 -7.29 1.08
N ASP A 231 -3.68 -6.76 1.68
CA ASP A 231 -2.45 -7.50 1.96
C ASP A 231 -1.55 -6.71 2.92
N HIS A 232 -0.48 -7.34 3.36
CA HIS A 232 0.66 -6.71 3.99
C HIS A 232 1.57 -6.05 2.94
N GLY A 233 1.92 -4.79 3.15
CA GLY A 233 2.95 -4.13 2.34
C GLY A 233 4.36 -4.48 2.79
N LEU A 234 5.31 -3.65 2.38
CA LEU A 234 6.74 -3.78 2.66
C LEU A 234 7.11 -3.33 4.09
N GLY A 235 6.19 -2.64 4.79
CA GLY A 235 6.39 -2.29 6.20
C GLY A 235 7.44 -1.23 6.47
N ARG A 236 7.87 -0.47 5.45
CA ARG A 236 8.83 0.65 5.60
C ARG A 236 8.27 1.80 6.46
N LEU A 237 6.95 2.02 6.41
CA LEU A 237 6.24 2.97 7.27
C LEU A 237 5.16 2.23 8.06
N PRO A 238 5.50 1.53 9.16
CA PRO A 238 4.57 0.68 9.88
C PRO A 238 3.42 1.48 10.50
N GLY A 239 3.65 2.70 10.99
CA GLY A 239 2.62 3.54 11.63
C GLY A 239 1.57 4.13 10.69
N ILE A 240 1.76 4.02 9.37
CA ILE A 240 0.97 4.76 8.37
C ILE A 240 0.09 3.81 7.56
N ILE A 241 -1.11 4.28 7.18
CA ILE A 241 -1.89 3.73 6.07
C ILE A 241 -2.04 4.84 5.03
N ALA A 242 -1.47 4.64 3.85
CA ALA A 242 -1.49 5.62 2.77
C ALA A 242 -2.81 5.51 1.99
N LEU A 243 -3.52 6.62 1.86
CA LEU A 243 -4.81 6.73 1.16
C LEU A 243 -4.67 7.67 -0.05
N PRO A 244 -4.11 7.18 -1.18
CA PRO A 244 -3.94 8.00 -2.38
C PRO A 244 -5.25 8.28 -3.11
N HIS A 245 -5.33 9.46 -3.74
CA HIS A 245 -6.53 9.94 -4.43
C HIS A 245 -7.77 10.00 -3.52
N ALA A 246 -7.59 10.31 -2.23
CA ALA A 246 -8.65 10.26 -1.23
C ALA A 246 -9.90 11.05 -1.64
N ARG A 247 -9.76 12.29 -2.12
CA ARG A 247 -10.89 13.12 -2.58
C ARG A 247 -11.72 12.51 -3.70
N ARG A 248 -11.12 11.64 -4.52
CA ARG A 248 -11.78 10.99 -5.67
C ARG A 248 -12.31 9.60 -5.34
N ARG A 249 -11.94 9.02 -4.20
CA ARG A 249 -12.19 7.62 -3.87
C ARG A 249 -12.87 7.41 -2.52
N LEU A 250 -12.92 8.42 -1.66
CA LEU A 250 -13.57 8.36 -0.35
C LEU A 250 -14.67 9.42 -0.26
N HIS A 251 -15.77 9.08 0.42
CA HIS A 251 -16.75 10.06 0.90
C HIS A 251 -16.16 10.82 2.09
N LEU A 252 -15.37 11.84 1.79
CA LEU A 252 -14.70 12.66 2.80
C LEU A 252 -15.66 13.53 3.63
N ASP A 253 -16.91 13.64 3.18
CA ASP A 253 -18.03 14.36 3.79
C ASP A 253 -18.94 13.46 4.65
N ASP A 254 -18.59 12.18 4.81
CA ASP A 254 -19.28 11.23 5.69
C ASP A 254 -18.38 10.87 6.89
N PRO A 255 -18.39 11.68 7.97
CA PRO A 255 -17.61 11.41 9.19
C PRO A 255 -17.92 10.04 9.78
N GLN A 256 -19.15 9.57 9.60
CA GLN A 256 -19.62 8.32 10.14
C GLN A 256 -18.94 7.11 9.49
N ARG A 257 -18.71 7.18 8.17
CA ARG A 257 -17.94 6.20 7.40
C ARG A 257 -16.45 6.31 7.69
N LEU A 258 -15.92 7.53 7.72
CA LEU A 258 -14.51 7.78 8.05
C LEU A 258 -14.14 7.32 9.47
N ALA A 259 -15.02 7.53 10.45
CA ALA A 259 -14.83 7.07 11.83
C ALA A 259 -14.74 5.54 11.90
N LEU A 260 -15.56 4.83 11.12
CA LEU A 260 -15.46 3.37 11.06
C LEU A 260 -14.10 2.95 10.49
N LEU A 261 -13.66 3.60 9.41
CA LEU A 261 -12.36 3.32 8.79
C LEU A 261 -11.19 3.60 9.74
N ALA A 262 -11.16 4.74 10.42
CA ALA A 262 -10.13 5.07 11.41
C ALA A 262 -10.16 4.11 12.61
N ARG A 263 -11.35 3.83 13.15
CA ARG A 263 -11.50 2.89 14.27
C ARG A 263 -11.12 1.48 13.89
N ARG A 264 -11.22 1.07 12.62
CA ARG A 264 -10.76 -0.25 12.18
C ARG A 264 -9.25 -0.45 12.36
N PHE A 265 -8.46 0.62 12.31
CA PHE A 265 -6.99 0.59 12.42
C PHE A 265 -6.48 1.49 13.56
N PRO A 266 -6.74 1.16 14.84
CA PRO A 266 -6.59 2.08 15.98
C PRO A 266 -5.16 2.52 16.32
N ARG A 267 -4.14 1.95 15.69
CA ARG A 267 -2.71 2.29 15.90
C ARG A 267 -2.03 2.77 14.62
N LYS A 268 -2.82 3.16 13.61
CA LYS A 268 -2.33 3.60 12.32
C LYS A 268 -2.85 5.01 12.04
N GLN A 269 -2.01 5.88 11.52
CA GLN A 269 -2.43 7.17 10.98
C GLN A 269 -2.84 6.99 9.53
N LEU A 270 -4.10 7.32 9.22
CA LEU A 270 -4.67 7.19 7.89
C LEU A 270 -4.42 8.49 7.12
N VAL A 271 -3.37 8.49 6.30
CA VAL A 271 -2.83 9.69 5.65
C VAL A 271 -3.43 9.84 4.25
N LEU A 272 -4.03 10.99 3.99
CA LEU A 272 -4.60 11.33 2.68
C LEU A 272 -3.50 11.85 1.75
N LEU A 273 -3.28 11.15 0.64
CA LEU A 273 -2.32 11.55 -0.40
C LEU A 273 -3.10 12.02 -1.63
N ASP A 274 -3.61 13.25 -1.55
CA ASP A 274 -4.28 13.93 -2.66
C ASP A 274 -3.27 14.57 -3.62
N GLU A 275 -3.77 15.15 -4.71
CA GLU A 275 -2.95 15.84 -5.70
C GLU A 275 -2.10 16.97 -5.06
N GLY A 276 -0.82 17.02 -5.41
CA GLY A 276 0.15 17.98 -4.87
C GLY A 276 0.71 17.65 -3.48
N THR A 277 0.22 16.62 -2.79
CA THR A 277 0.77 16.22 -1.48
C THR A 277 2.22 15.75 -1.60
N VAL A 278 3.08 16.20 -0.67
CA VAL A 278 4.47 15.75 -0.50
C VAL A 278 4.74 15.63 0.99
N LEU A 279 5.02 14.43 1.49
CA LEU A 279 5.24 14.16 2.91
C LEU A 279 6.58 13.45 3.11
N LEU A 280 7.48 14.07 3.88
CA LEU A 280 8.79 13.53 4.23
C LEU A 280 8.72 12.83 5.59
N PHE A 281 9.16 11.57 5.63
CA PHE A 281 9.32 10.75 6.82
C PHE A 281 10.82 10.50 7.04
N PRO A 282 11.44 11.13 8.05
CA PRO A 282 12.87 10.97 8.35
C PRO A 282 13.27 9.58 8.86
N THR A 283 12.34 8.84 9.46
CA THR A 283 12.54 7.50 10.04
C THR A 283 11.30 6.61 9.86
N ALA A 284 11.42 5.30 10.09
CA ALA A 284 10.31 4.35 9.98
C ALA A 284 9.18 4.63 10.97
N ASP A 285 9.54 5.02 12.20
CA ASP A 285 8.60 5.28 13.28
C ASP A 285 8.12 6.74 13.30
N SER A 286 8.49 7.54 12.30
CA SER A 286 8.01 8.92 12.18
C SER A 286 6.48 8.92 12.06
N PRO A 287 5.76 9.71 12.89
CA PRO A 287 4.34 9.95 12.66
C PRO A 287 4.14 10.71 11.34
N ALA A 288 2.88 10.87 10.93
CA ALA A 288 2.52 11.76 9.84
C ALA A 288 3.11 13.17 10.11
N PRO A 289 3.88 13.74 9.17
CA PRO A 289 4.57 15.01 9.38
C PRO A 289 3.59 16.19 9.38
N PRO A 290 4.02 17.37 9.87
CA PRO A 290 3.23 18.61 9.79
C PRO A 290 2.70 18.88 8.38
N GLY A 291 1.47 19.37 8.29
CA GLY A 291 0.75 19.58 7.03
C GLY A 291 0.13 18.32 6.42
N ALA A 292 0.40 17.12 6.96
CA ALA A 292 -0.27 15.90 6.54
C ALA A 292 -1.76 15.95 6.91
N ARG A 293 -2.63 15.59 5.97
CA ARG A 293 -4.06 15.41 6.26
C ARG A 293 -4.33 13.99 6.70
N VAL A 294 -4.94 13.82 7.87
CA VAL A 294 -5.21 12.51 8.47
C VAL A 294 -6.69 12.34 8.81
N ILE A 295 -7.19 11.11 8.79
CA ILE A 295 -8.52 10.78 9.30
C ILE A 295 -8.43 10.51 10.80
N ALA A 296 -9.09 11.35 11.60
CA ALA A 296 -9.17 11.23 13.04
C ALA A 296 -10.11 10.09 13.48
N HIS A 297 -10.05 9.74 14.76
CA HIS A 297 -10.83 8.62 15.32
C HIS A 297 -12.34 8.81 15.22
N ASP A 298 -12.81 10.05 15.26
CA ASP A 298 -14.21 10.45 15.14
C ASP A 298 -14.67 10.63 13.67
N GLY A 299 -13.74 10.42 12.72
CA GLY A 299 -13.98 10.53 11.28
C GLY A 299 -13.84 11.92 10.71
N THR A 300 -13.42 12.91 11.50
CA THR A 300 -13.03 14.22 10.98
C THR A 300 -11.69 14.14 10.24
N ILE A 301 -11.42 15.13 9.39
CA ILE A 301 -10.13 15.25 8.69
C ILE A 301 -9.36 16.38 9.36
N GLU A 302 -8.23 16.03 9.95
CA GLU A 302 -7.34 16.95 10.63
C GLU A 302 -6.10 17.20 9.77
N THR A 303 -5.51 18.37 9.92
CA THR A 303 -4.15 18.63 9.41
C THR A 303 -3.23 18.51 10.61
N VAL A 304 -2.17 17.71 10.49
CA VAL A 304 -1.16 17.59 11.55
C VAL A 304 -0.50 18.96 11.69
N ASP A 305 -0.61 19.55 12.86
CA ASP A 305 0.04 20.82 13.15
C ASP A 305 1.55 20.63 13.31
N ASP A 306 2.29 21.71 13.06
CA ASP A 306 3.69 21.79 13.44
C ASP A 306 3.69 22.01 14.96
N ASP A 307 3.62 20.92 15.74
CA ASP A 307 3.88 21.00 17.17
C ASP A 307 5.34 21.44 17.31
N GLY A 308 5.53 22.76 17.35
CA GLY A 308 6.81 23.39 17.60
C GLY A 308 7.38 22.74 18.84
N GLY A 309 8.48 22.01 18.67
CA GLY A 309 9.19 21.37 19.76
C GLY A 309 9.70 22.42 20.74
N GLU A 310 8.86 22.84 21.68
CA GLU A 310 9.33 23.28 22.98
C GLU A 310 9.66 22.02 23.78
N ALA A 311 10.92 21.59 23.64
CA ALA A 311 11.57 20.84 24.69
C ALA A 311 11.65 21.76 25.93
N GLY A 312 10.75 21.52 26.89
CA GLY A 312 10.94 21.91 28.29
C GLY A 312 11.73 20.86 29.05
#